data_AF-A0A7H8H8X1-F1
#
_entry.id   AF-A0A7H8H8X1-F1
#
_cell.length_a   1.000
_cell.length_b   1.000
_cell.length_c   1.000
_cell.angle_alpha   90.00
_cell.angle_beta   90.00
_cell.angle_gamma   90.00
#
_symmetry.space_group_name_H-M   'P 1'
#
loop_
_entity.id
_entity.type
_entity.pdbx_description
1 polymer ?
#
loop_
_entity_poly.entity_id
_entity_poly.type
_entity_poly.pdbx_seq_one_letter_code
_entity_poly.pdbx_strand_id
1 'polypeptide(L)'
;MTEKCRCGDHHAWATPSLEDRPAAPREPLLAATLAQEDHVEDAGGLDPTDRVTCRTHRRWLHDCVASPVHTNPAIGYRWCRRCDHQALVAVDELVGAVNIRCELCGSVPHSRANQELVELCRRSLALARSGRFPEAAVA
;
A
#
# COMPACT_ATOMS: atom_id res chain seq x y z
N MET A 1 -38.82 -19.34 5.93
CA MET A 1 -38.27 -18.10 5.35
C MET A 1 -37.72 -17.24 6.49
N THR A 2 -36.41 -17.33 6.73
CA THR A 2 -35.55 -16.18 7.11
C THR A 2 -34.12 -16.64 6.84
N GLU A 3 -33.54 -16.18 5.73
CA GLU A 3 -32.13 -16.39 5.40
C GLU A 3 -31.26 -15.75 6.48
N LYS A 4 -30.40 -16.53 7.12
CA LYS A 4 -29.34 -16.00 7.97
C LYS A 4 -28.25 -15.47 7.04
N CYS A 5 -28.01 -14.16 7.09
CA CYS A 5 -26.84 -13.54 6.48
C CYS A 5 -25.57 -14.30 6.89
N ARG A 6 -24.89 -14.89 5.90
CA ARG A 6 -23.54 -15.44 6.03
C ARG A 6 -22.55 -14.29 6.03
N CYS A 7 -22.34 -13.68 7.18
CA CYS A 7 -21.22 -12.77 7.42
C CYS A 7 -20.27 -13.36 8.46
N GLY A 8 -20.02 -14.67 8.43
CA GLY A 8 -18.91 -15.27 9.16
C GLY A 8 -17.88 -15.67 8.13
N ASP A 9 -16.78 -14.91 8.05
CA ASP A 9 -15.43 -15.30 7.57
C ASP A 9 -14.55 -14.08 7.21
N HIS A 10 -14.58 -13.00 8.01
CA HIS A 10 -13.71 -11.82 7.81
C HIS A 10 -12.28 -11.96 8.39
N HIS A 11 -11.94 -13.14 8.93
CA HIS A 11 -10.60 -13.42 9.47
C HIS A 11 -10.00 -14.71 8.93
N ALA A 12 -10.34 -15.09 7.69
CA ALA A 12 -9.49 -15.99 6.93
C ALA A 12 -8.25 -15.21 6.49
N TRP A 13 -7.17 -15.36 7.26
CA TRP A 13 -5.80 -15.16 6.81
C TRP A 13 -5.63 -15.88 5.48
N ALA A 14 -5.89 -15.16 4.38
CA ALA A 14 -5.90 -15.72 3.05
C ALA A 14 -4.52 -16.32 2.81
N THR A 15 -4.45 -17.64 2.69
CA THR A 15 -3.32 -18.32 2.08
C THR A 15 -3.07 -17.62 0.74
N PRO A 16 -1.88 -17.04 0.50
CA PRO A 16 -1.63 -16.30 -0.72
C PRO A 16 -1.90 -17.21 -1.92
N SER A 17 -2.67 -16.71 -2.91
CA SER A 17 -2.91 -17.45 -4.14
C SER A 17 -1.56 -17.70 -4.84
N LEU A 18 -1.37 -18.89 -5.40
CA LEU A 18 -0.18 -19.19 -6.23
C LEU A 18 -0.08 -18.25 -7.45
N GLU A 19 -1.19 -17.61 -7.81
CA GLU A 19 -1.32 -16.67 -8.93
C GLU A 19 -0.96 -15.22 -8.53
N ASP A 20 -0.83 -14.91 -7.24
CA ASP A 20 -0.35 -13.61 -6.72
C ASP A 20 1.17 -13.48 -6.73
N ARG A 21 1.89 -14.44 -7.35
CA ARG A 21 3.35 -14.46 -7.31
C ARG A 21 3.88 -13.26 -8.10
N PRO A 22 4.57 -12.30 -7.45
CA PRO A 22 5.18 -11.19 -8.16
C PRO A 22 6.14 -11.73 -9.22
N ALA A 23 6.23 -11.04 -10.36
CA ALA A 23 7.26 -11.35 -11.35
C ALA A 23 8.63 -11.39 -10.65
N ALA A 24 9.36 -12.49 -10.80
CA ALA A 24 10.62 -12.79 -10.09
C ALA A 24 11.66 -11.64 -10.02
N PRO A 25 11.76 -10.68 -10.98
CA PRO A 25 12.66 -9.53 -10.84
C PRO A 25 12.33 -8.58 -9.67
N ARG A 26 11.07 -8.54 -9.20
CA ARG A 26 10.66 -7.68 -8.08
C ARG A 26 11.10 -8.24 -6.72
N GLU A 27 11.29 -9.55 -6.62
CA GLU A 27 11.56 -10.24 -5.35
C GLU A 27 12.91 -9.84 -4.72
N PRO A 28 14.06 -9.84 -5.44
CA PRO A 28 15.33 -9.43 -4.85
C PRO A 28 15.37 -7.96 -4.45
N LEU A 29 14.80 -7.07 -5.28
CA LEU A 29 14.75 -5.64 -4.98
C LEU A 29 13.85 -5.35 -3.79
N LEU A 30 12.67 -5.99 -3.71
CA LEU A 30 11.77 -5.88 -2.58
C LEU A 30 12.44 -6.35 -1.29
N ALA A 31 13.10 -7.52 -1.32
CA ALA A 31 13.80 -8.06 -0.16
C ALA A 31 14.93 -7.13 0.33
N ALA A 32 15.74 -6.61 -0.58
CA ALA A 32 16.81 -5.66 -0.27
C ALA A 32 16.25 -4.34 0.29
N THR A 33 15.16 -3.82 -0.30
CA THR A 33 14.52 -2.58 0.16
C THR A 33 13.92 -2.76 1.55
N LEU A 34 13.23 -3.87 1.82
CA LEU A 34 12.69 -4.20 3.15
C LEU A 34 13.79 -4.20 4.22
N ALA A 35 14.90 -4.92 3.95
CA ALA A 35 16.01 -5.02 4.87
C ALA A 35 16.69 -3.66 5.12
N GLN A 36 16.87 -2.86 4.06
CA GLN A 36 17.44 -1.53 4.17
C GLN A 36 16.54 -0.59 4.97
N GLU A 37 15.23 -0.57 4.69
CA GLU A 37 14.28 0.24 5.46
C GLU A 37 14.24 -0.18 6.93
N ASP A 38 14.23 -1.47 7.22
CA ASP A 38 14.26 -1.96 8.61
C ASP A 38 15.53 -1.48 9.34
N HIS A 39 16.70 -1.55 8.69
CA HIS A 39 17.95 -1.08 9.28
C HIS A 39 17.98 0.45 9.52
N VAL A 40 17.49 1.24 8.57
CA VAL A 40 17.46 2.71 8.69
C VAL A 40 16.43 3.14 9.72
N GLU A 41 15.29 2.47 9.80
CA GLU A 41 14.25 2.71 10.81
C GLU A 41 14.79 2.43 12.22
N ASP A 42 15.48 1.30 12.43
CA ASP A 42 16.10 0.95 13.71
C ASP A 42 17.19 1.95 14.13
N ALA A 43 17.89 2.55 13.16
CA ALA A 43 18.84 3.63 13.38
C ALA A 43 18.19 5.01 13.61
N GLY A 44 16.86 5.11 13.55
CA GLY A 44 16.09 6.35 13.72
C GLY A 44 16.11 7.28 12.50
N GLY A 45 16.55 6.80 11.33
CA GLY A 45 16.67 7.59 10.10
C GLY A 45 15.44 7.56 9.19
N LEU A 46 14.41 6.78 9.54
CA LEU A 46 13.18 6.61 8.75
C LEU A 46 11.97 6.53 9.67
N ASP A 47 10.94 7.33 9.42
CA ASP A 47 9.65 7.19 10.09
C ASP A 47 8.89 5.98 9.52
N PRO A 48 8.23 5.15 10.35
CA PRO A 48 7.45 4.00 9.87
C PRO A 48 6.38 4.37 8.82
N THR A 49 5.87 5.60 8.85
CA THR A 49 4.89 6.10 7.89
C THR A 49 5.50 6.54 6.56
N ASP A 50 6.82 6.69 6.46
CA ASP A 50 7.55 7.14 5.26
C ASP A 50 8.08 5.98 4.39
N ARG A 51 7.80 4.75 4.79
CA ARG A 51 8.23 3.54 4.07
C ARG A 51 7.56 3.42 2.70
N VAL A 52 8.32 2.93 1.73
CA VAL A 52 7.82 2.53 0.41
C VAL A 52 7.53 1.04 0.32
N THR A 53 7.92 0.27 1.35
CA THR A 53 7.48 -1.11 1.56
C THR A 53 6.58 -1.22 2.79
N CYS A 54 5.79 -2.28 2.83
CA CYS A 54 4.97 -2.61 3.98
C CYS A 54 5.65 -3.69 4.80
N ARG A 55 6.06 -3.34 6.03
CA ARG A 55 6.61 -4.31 7.00
C ARG A 55 5.64 -5.45 7.29
N THR A 56 4.36 -5.16 7.50
CA THR A 56 3.35 -6.13 7.92
C THR A 56 3.13 -7.24 6.90
N HIS A 57 2.99 -6.89 5.62
CA HIS A 57 2.72 -7.86 4.55
C HIS A 57 3.99 -8.25 3.79
N ARG A 58 5.12 -7.60 4.06
CA ARG A 58 6.41 -7.76 3.34
C ARG A 58 6.27 -7.60 1.82
N ARG A 59 5.49 -6.60 1.41
CA ARG A 59 5.22 -6.25 0.00
C ARG A 59 5.56 -4.80 -0.27
N TRP A 60 5.49 -4.35 -1.52
CA TRP A 60 5.48 -2.92 -1.80
C TRP A 60 4.27 -2.24 -1.15
N LEU A 61 4.42 -0.98 -0.73
CA LEU A 61 3.31 -0.22 -0.14
C LEU A 61 2.10 -0.18 -1.08
N HIS A 62 2.33 0.07 -2.37
CA HIS A 62 1.26 0.13 -3.37
C HIS A 62 0.49 -1.18 -3.54
N ASP A 63 1.11 -2.33 -3.26
CA ASP A 63 0.46 -3.66 -3.35
C ASP A 63 -0.49 -3.94 -2.17
N CYS A 64 -0.45 -3.13 -1.10
CA CYS A 64 -1.18 -3.44 0.13
C CYS A 64 -1.95 -2.25 0.73
N VAL A 65 -1.71 -1.02 0.30
CA VAL A 65 -2.33 0.21 0.83
C VAL A 65 -3.87 0.18 0.84
N ALA A 66 -4.50 -0.58 -0.05
CA ALA A 66 -5.96 -0.74 -0.08
C ALA A 66 -6.50 -1.63 1.05
N SER A 67 -5.64 -2.35 1.77
CA SER A 67 -6.02 -3.17 2.92
C SER A 67 -6.56 -2.32 4.07
N PRO A 68 -7.67 -2.72 4.72
CA PRO A 68 -8.17 -2.06 5.92
C PRO A 68 -7.13 -1.93 7.04
N VAL A 69 -6.16 -2.85 7.10
CA VAL A 69 -5.06 -2.85 8.08
C VAL A 69 -4.25 -1.56 8.07
N HIS A 70 -4.18 -0.88 6.92
CA HIS A 70 -3.42 0.36 6.74
C HIS A 70 -4.26 1.62 6.91
N THR A 71 -5.44 1.52 7.53
CA THR A 71 -6.26 2.68 7.84
C THR A 71 -5.91 3.18 9.24
N ASN A 72 -5.58 4.46 9.37
CA ASN A 72 -5.32 5.07 10.67
C ASN A 72 -6.11 6.40 10.81
N PRO A 73 -7.27 6.36 11.49
CA PRO A 73 -8.10 7.54 11.70
C PRO A 73 -7.39 8.66 12.49
N ALA A 74 -6.51 8.29 13.43
CA ALA A 74 -5.88 9.25 14.34
C ALA A 74 -4.98 10.24 13.61
N ILE A 75 -4.19 9.77 12.65
CA ILE A 75 -3.34 10.61 11.79
C ILE A 75 -4.06 11.03 10.49
N GLY A 76 -5.23 10.44 10.22
CA GLY A 76 -6.04 10.71 9.03
C GLY A 76 -5.53 10.03 7.76
N TYR A 77 -4.79 8.93 7.93
CA TYR A 77 -4.26 8.12 6.84
C TYR A 77 -5.35 7.17 6.34
N ARG A 78 -5.67 7.26 5.05
CA ARG A 78 -6.78 6.55 4.42
C ARG A 78 -8.13 6.84 5.10
N TRP A 79 -8.32 8.08 5.56
CA TRP A 79 -9.51 8.49 6.30
C TRP A 79 -10.20 9.71 5.68
N CYS A 80 -11.53 9.70 5.68
CA CYS A 80 -12.37 10.85 5.38
C CYS A 80 -12.90 11.45 6.68
N ARG A 81 -12.32 12.58 7.11
CA ARG A 81 -12.74 13.28 8.34
C ARG A 81 -14.17 13.82 8.29
N ARG A 82 -14.70 14.10 7.09
CA ARG A 82 -16.06 14.62 6.93
C ARG A 82 -17.13 13.57 7.22
N CYS A 83 -16.88 12.34 6.79
CA CYS A 83 -17.82 11.23 6.94
C CYS A 83 -17.46 10.31 8.10
N ASP A 84 -16.33 10.58 8.78
CA ASP A 84 -15.70 9.72 9.76
C ASP A 84 -15.62 8.26 9.28
N HIS A 85 -15.08 8.09 8.08
CA HIS A 85 -15.11 6.82 7.37
C HIS A 85 -13.81 6.53 6.64
N GLN A 86 -13.51 5.23 6.49
CA GLN A 86 -12.38 4.74 5.71
C GLN A 86 -12.51 5.22 4.26
N ALA A 87 -11.41 5.73 3.72
CA ALA A 87 -11.32 6.08 2.32
C ALA A 87 -10.86 4.87 1.49
N LEU A 88 -11.46 4.66 0.34
CA LEU A 88 -10.99 3.69 -0.64
C LEU A 88 -9.72 4.23 -1.30
N VAL A 89 -8.74 3.35 -1.51
CA VAL A 89 -7.52 3.65 -2.27
C VAL A 89 -7.48 2.72 -3.46
N ALA A 90 -7.35 3.29 -4.65
CA ALA A 90 -7.19 2.55 -5.90
C ALA A 90 -5.83 2.90 -6.51
N VAL A 91 -5.07 1.87 -6.86
CA VAL A 91 -3.74 1.99 -7.49
C VAL A 91 -3.85 1.46 -8.91
N ASP A 92 -3.49 2.30 -9.87
CA ASP A 92 -3.29 1.92 -11.26
C ASP A 92 -1.77 1.75 -11.48
N GLU A 93 -1.34 0.50 -11.50
CA GLU A 93 0.06 0.14 -11.69
C GLU A 93 0.58 0.34 -13.11
N LEU A 94 -0.30 0.53 -14.11
CA LEU A 94 0.10 0.73 -15.50
C LEU A 94 0.51 2.20 -15.70
N VAL A 95 -0.39 3.12 -15.34
CA VAL A 95 -0.13 4.56 -15.51
C VAL A 95 0.56 5.18 -14.29
N GLY A 96 0.63 4.46 -13.16
CA GLY A 96 1.24 4.93 -11.92
C GLY A 96 0.35 5.90 -11.14
N ALA A 97 -0.97 5.87 -11.38
CA ALA A 97 -1.91 6.73 -10.69
C ALA A 97 -2.37 6.11 -9.36
N VAL A 98 -2.53 6.95 -8.36
CA VAL A 98 -3.05 6.55 -7.04
C VAL A 98 -4.17 7.50 -6.71
N ASN A 99 -5.36 6.96 -6.44
CA ASN A 99 -6.57 7.71 -6.18
C ASN A 99 -7.15 7.34 -4.83
N ILE A 100 -7.59 8.34 -4.08
CA ILE A 100 -8.26 8.17 -2.78
C ILE A 100 -9.65 8.78 -2.87
N ARG A 101 -10.69 8.04 -2.48
CA ARG A 101 -12.09 8.51 -2.48
C ARG A 101 -12.83 8.02 -1.26
N CYS A 102 -13.73 8.83 -0.73
CA CYS A 102 -14.69 8.39 0.27
C CYS A 102 -15.89 7.74 -0.42
N GLU A 103 -16.27 6.53 -0.01
CA GLU A 103 -17.41 5.81 -0.60
C GLU A 103 -18.76 6.38 -0.15
N LEU A 104 -18.79 7.18 0.93
CA LEU A 104 -20.03 7.79 1.43
C LEU A 104 -20.35 9.14 0.77
N CYS A 105 -19.36 10.04 0.64
CA CYS A 105 -19.58 11.36 0.05
C CYS A 105 -19.05 11.53 -1.38
N GLY A 106 -18.38 10.50 -1.93
CA GLY A 106 -17.77 10.53 -3.27
C GLY A 106 -16.58 11.48 -3.42
N SER A 107 -16.27 12.29 -2.39
CA SER A 107 -15.22 13.30 -2.44
C SER A 107 -13.83 12.70 -2.21
N VAL A 108 -12.81 13.35 -2.76
CA VAL A 108 -11.40 13.03 -2.47
C VAL A 108 -11.02 13.66 -1.12
N PRO A 109 -10.62 12.88 -0.11
CA PRO A 109 -10.26 13.45 1.19
C PRO A 109 -8.85 14.06 1.14
N HIS A 110 -8.77 15.39 1.14
CA HIS A 110 -7.52 16.16 0.96
C HIS A 110 -6.70 16.39 2.25
N SER A 111 -6.72 15.44 3.20
CA SER A 111 -5.83 15.54 4.37
C SER A 111 -4.37 15.46 3.95
N ARG A 112 -3.46 16.08 4.73
CA ARG A 112 -2.02 15.97 4.52
C ARG A 112 -1.56 14.51 4.45
N ALA A 113 -1.99 13.68 5.41
CA ALA A 113 -1.67 12.26 5.44
C ALA A 113 -2.10 11.50 4.17
N ASN A 114 -3.25 11.83 3.57
CA ASN A 114 -3.68 11.20 2.32
C ASN A 114 -2.87 11.68 1.11
N GLN A 115 -2.42 12.93 1.09
CA GLN A 115 -1.53 13.44 0.05
C GLN A 115 -0.14 12.79 0.13
N GLU A 116 0.41 12.68 1.34
CA GLU A 116 1.66 11.97 1.60
C GLU A 116 1.55 10.49 1.22
N LEU A 117 0.44 9.84 1.57
CA LEU A 117 0.16 8.46 1.17
C LEU A 117 0.18 8.26 -0.35
N VAL A 118 -0.47 9.17 -1.09
CA VAL A 118 -0.46 9.13 -2.57
C VAL A 118 0.98 9.23 -3.10
N GLU A 119 1.79 10.12 -2.54
CA GLU A 119 3.18 10.30 -2.96
C GLU A 119 4.05 9.08 -2.60
N LEU A 120 3.88 8.51 -1.41
CA LEU A 120 4.57 7.29 -1.00
C LEU A 120 4.22 6.10 -1.89
N CYS A 121 2.95 5.95 -2.27
CA CYS A 121 2.54 4.91 -3.22
C CYS A 121 3.18 5.13 -4.59
N ARG A 122 3.29 6.37 -5.08
CA ARG A 122 3.97 6.69 -6.34
C ARG A 122 5.46 6.38 -6.27
N ARG A 123 6.15 6.76 -5.18
CA ARG A 123 7.55 6.38 -4.92
C ARG A 123 7.74 4.86 -4.91
N SER A 124 6.84 4.16 -4.22
CA SER A 124 6.82 2.70 -4.16
C SER A 124 6.68 2.07 -5.55
N LEU A 125 5.77 2.58 -6.38
CA LEU A 125 5.60 2.16 -7.77
C LEU A 125 6.85 2.42 -8.63
N ALA A 126 7.44 3.62 -8.50
CA ALA A 126 8.62 4.00 -9.25
C ALA A 126 9.82 3.10 -8.91
N LEU A 127 10.04 2.83 -7.62
CA LEU A 127 11.12 1.94 -7.18
C LEU A 127 10.87 0.49 -7.63
N ALA A 128 9.66 -0.01 -7.50
CA ALA A 128 9.34 -1.36 -7.97
C ALA A 128 9.44 -1.52 -9.50
N ARG A 129 9.34 -0.41 -10.25
CA ARG A 129 9.57 -0.37 -11.70
C ARG A 129 11.06 -0.38 -12.07
N SER A 130 11.94 0.24 -11.28
CA SER A 130 13.38 0.25 -11.59
C SER A 130 13.98 -1.17 -11.56
N GLY A 131 13.46 -2.05 -10.69
CA GLY A 131 13.85 -3.47 -10.68
C GLY A 131 13.47 -4.24 -11.95
N ARG A 132 12.62 -3.70 -12.83
CA ARG A 132 12.26 -4.34 -14.12
C ARG A 132 13.29 -4.08 -15.22
N PHE A 133 14.07 -3.01 -15.09
CA PHE A 133 15.11 -2.63 -16.05
C PHE A 133 16.40 -2.40 -15.27
N PRO A 134 17.22 -3.45 -15.03
CA PRO A 134 18.55 -3.21 -14.50
C PRO A 134 19.27 -2.29 -15.48
N GLU A 135 19.92 -1.26 -14.95
CA GLU A 135 20.69 -0.22 -15.64
C GLU A 135 21.98 -0.78 -16.31
N ALA A 136 21.92 -2.01 -16.83
CA ALA A 136 23.00 -2.75 -17.47
C ALA A 136 22.69 -3.07 -18.94
N ALA A 137 21.90 -2.22 -19.61
CA ALA A 137 21.64 -2.31 -21.05
C ALA A 137 22.09 -1.05 -21.83
N VAL A 138 22.76 -0.11 -21.17
CA VAL A 138 23.34 1.07 -21.83
C VAL A 138 24.71 1.39 -21.21
N ALA A 139 25.72 0.60 -21.57
CA ALA A 139 27.13 0.97 -21.54
C ALA A 139 27.92 0.07 -22.49
#